data_AF-A0A246TRR2-F1
#
_entry.id   AF-A0A246TRR2-F1
#
_cell.length_a   1.000
_cell.length_b   1.000
_cell.length_c   1.000
_cell.angle_alpha   90.00
_cell.angle_beta   90.00
_cell.angle_gamma   90.00
#
_symmetry.space_group_name_H-M   'P 1'
#
loop_
_entity.id
_entity.type
_entity.pdbx_description
1 polymer ?
#
loop_
_entity_poly.entity_id
_entity_poly.type
_entity_poly.pdbx_seq_one_letter_code
_entity_poly.pdbx_strand_id
1 'polypeptide(L)'
;MLNDLAEKFERASRNYADANGIERDADWFLLKLQEEIGELTQAWNRVSGRGRRKGRSDEELVRDLADEAADVLGHVLLFAHRNDLDLSAAIKRKWLFQPEQA
;
A
#
# COMPACT_ATOMS: atom_id res chain seq x y z
N MET A 1 1.59 -2.38 -16.99
CA MET A 1 1.29 -3.13 -15.74
C MET A 1 1.29 -2.23 -14.51
N LEU A 2 2.43 -1.68 -14.08
CA LEU A 2 2.48 -0.89 -12.83
C LEU A 2 1.68 0.40 -12.91
N ASN A 3 1.70 1.10 -14.05
CA ASN A 3 0.87 2.29 -14.27
C ASN A 3 -0.63 1.95 -14.25
N ASP A 4 -1.04 0.87 -14.95
CA ASP A 4 -2.43 0.42 -14.95
C ASP A 4 -2.92 0.05 -13.53
N LEU A 5 -2.04 -0.53 -12.73
CA LEU A 5 -2.33 -0.85 -11.34
C LEU A 5 -2.43 0.43 -10.48
N ALA A 6 -1.50 1.37 -10.66
CA ALA A 6 -1.53 2.66 -9.98
C ALA A 6 -2.82 3.45 -10.30
N GLU A 7 -3.29 3.44 -11.55
CA GLU A 7 -4.55 4.07 -11.94
C GLU A 7 -5.78 3.44 -11.25
N LYS A 8 -5.78 2.11 -11.08
CA LYS A 8 -6.85 1.41 -10.34
C LYS A 8 -6.85 1.80 -8.87
N PHE A 9 -5.67 1.84 -8.24
CA PHE A 9 -5.53 2.31 -6.86
C PHE A 9 -5.93 3.78 -6.72
N GLU A 10 -5.54 4.65 -7.66
CA GLU A 10 -5.90 6.07 -7.64
C GLU A 10 -7.40 6.28 -7.72
N ARG A 11 -8.11 5.53 -8.58
CA ARG A 11 -9.58 5.58 -8.62
C ARG A 11 -10.20 5.14 -7.30
N ALA A 12 -9.71 4.07 -6.69
CA ALA A 12 -10.23 3.59 -5.40
C ALA A 12 -9.96 4.60 -4.27
N SER A 13 -8.72 5.10 -4.17
CA SER A 13 -8.30 6.10 -3.19
C SER A 13 -9.08 7.40 -3.32
N ARG A 14 -9.32 7.88 -4.55
CA ARG A 14 -10.13 9.07 -4.82
C ARG A 14 -11.57 8.90 -4.37
N ASN A 15 -12.21 7.79 -4.73
CA ASN A 15 -13.58 7.50 -4.31
C ASN A 15 -13.70 7.47 -2.78
N TYR A 16 -12.71 6.88 -2.10
CA TYR A 16 -12.67 6.87 -0.63
C TYR A 16 -12.51 8.28 -0.06
N ALA A 17 -11.61 9.09 -0.60
CA ALA A 17 -11.39 10.45 -0.13
C ALA A 17 -12.61 11.35 -0.33
N ASP A 18 -13.25 11.27 -1.51
CA ASP A 18 -14.46 12.03 -1.83
C ASP A 18 -15.61 11.63 -0.90
N ALA A 19 -15.77 10.33 -0.61
CA ALA A 19 -16.80 9.83 0.29
C ALA A 19 -16.61 10.26 1.76
N ASN A 20 -15.38 10.58 2.17
CA ASN A 20 -15.02 10.93 3.54
C ASN A 20 -14.60 12.39 3.74
N GLY A 21 -14.65 13.22 2.68
CA GLY A 21 -14.26 14.63 2.73
C GLY A 21 -12.76 14.84 3.02
N ILE A 22 -11.91 13.94 2.55
CA ILE A 22 -10.47 13.95 2.78
C ILE A 22 -9.77 14.73 1.66
N GLU A 23 -8.98 15.74 2.03
CA GLU A 23 -8.06 16.38 1.10
C GLU A 23 -6.78 15.54 0.95
N ARG A 24 -6.44 15.18 -0.29
CA ARG A 24 -5.25 14.39 -0.64
C ARG A 24 -4.15 15.29 -1.21
N ASP A 25 -3.62 16.17 -0.38
CA ASP A 25 -2.48 17.01 -0.76
C ASP A 25 -1.19 16.18 -0.90
N ALA A 26 -0.05 16.82 -1.16
CA ALA A 26 1.21 16.10 -1.36
C ALA A 26 1.68 15.38 -0.08
N ASP A 27 1.48 15.99 1.08
CA ASP A 27 1.90 15.46 2.37
C ASP A 27 1.02 14.27 2.78
N TRP A 28 -0.27 14.31 2.43
CA TRP A 28 -1.23 13.25 2.69
C TRP A 28 -0.75 11.89 2.17
N PHE A 29 -0.22 11.82 0.95
CA PHE A 29 0.24 10.54 0.39
C PHE A 29 1.42 9.95 1.16
N LEU A 30 2.35 10.80 1.63
CA LEU A 30 3.50 10.34 2.42
C LEU A 30 3.06 9.92 3.84
N LEU A 31 2.19 10.71 4.48
CA LEU A 31 1.68 10.42 5.82
C LEU A 31 0.79 9.18 5.84
N LYS A 32 -0.08 9.00 4.85
CA LYS A 32 -0.86 7.76 4.71
C LYS A 32 0.02 6.56 4.45
N LEU A 33 1.05 6.66 3.62
CA LEU A 33 2.01 5.56 3.46
C LEU A 33 2.68 5.17 4.80
N GLN A 34 3.02 6.15 5.64
CA GLN A 34 3.53 5.88 6.99
C GLN A 34 2.48 5.19 7.87
N GLU A 35 1.22 5.62 7.79
CA GLU A 35 0.09 4.99 8.48
C GLU A 35 -0.04 3.50 8.10
N GLU A 36 -0.08 3.18 6.80
CA GLU A 36 -0.19 1.80 6.32
C GLU A 36 0.99 0.92 6.76
N ILE A 37 2.21 1.48 6.78
CA ILE A 37 3.38 0.76 7.32
C ILE A 37 3.19 0.46 8.81
N GLY A 38 2.56 1.37 9.56
CA GLY A 38 2.19 1.18 10.95
C GLY A 38 1.16 0.06 11.14
N GLU A 39 0.13 0.01 10.30
CA GLU A 39 -0.91 -1.03 10.34
C GLU A 39 -0.34 -2.40 9.95
N LEU A 40 0.45 -2.47 8.88
CA LEU A 40 1.22 -3.66 8.49
C LEU A 40 2.12 -4.16 9.63
N THR A 41 2.83 -3.25 10.30
CA THR A 41 3.68 -3.60 11.45
C THR A 41 2.87 -4.18 12.60
N GLN A 42 1.68 -3.64 12.86
CA GLN A 42 0.79 -4.18 13.88
C GLN A 42 0.25 -5.56 13.50
N ALA A 43 -0.18 -5.77 12.26
CA ALA A 43 -0.63 -7.07 11.76
C ALA A 43 0.50 -8.12 11.86
N TRP A 44 1.71 -7.76 11.43
CA TRP A 44 2.90 -8.61 11.56
C TRP A 44 3.17 -9.00 13.01
N ASN A 45 3.11 -8.05 13.95
CA ASN A 45 3.31 -8.35 15.37
C ASN A 45 2.29 -9.36 15.91
N ARG A 46 1.03 -9.31 15.46
CA ARG A 46 0.00 -10.29 15.86
C ARG A 46 0.30 -11.67 15.29
N VAL A 47 0.66 -11.76 14.01
CA VAL A 47 1.06 -13.02 13.35
C VAL A 47 2.30 -13.61 14.00
N SER A 48 3.30 -12.79 14.32
CA SER A 48 4.57 -13.21 14.91
C SER A 48 4.51 -13.48 16.43
N GLY A 49 3.33 -13.42 17.05
CA GLY A 49 3.13 -13.67 18.48
C GLY A 49 3.64 -12.57 19.43
N ARG A 50 3.96 -11.38 18.92
CA ARG A 50 4.43 -10.21 19.71
C ARG A 50 3.30 -9.24 20.05
N GLY A 51 2.15 -9.35 19.40
CA GLY A 51 0.97 -8.52 19.59
C GLY A 51 -0.24 -9.31 20.12
N ARG A 52 -1.22 -8.60 20.69
CA ARG A 52 -2.48 -9.20 21.15
C ARG A 52 -3.34 -9.62 19.95
N ARG A 53 -3.79 -10.87 19.91
CA ARG A 53 -4.67 -11.40 18.85
C ARG A 53 -6.08 -10.79 18.85
N LYS A 54 -6.53 -10.27 20.00
CA LYS A 54 -7.88 -9.68 20.20
C LYS A 54 -9.01 -10.59 19.70
N GLY A 55 -8.93 -11.89 19.97
CA GLY A 55 -9.96 -12.87 19.60
C GLY A 55 -9.92 -13.37 18.15
N ARG A 56 -8.99 -12.89 17.31
CA ARG A 56 -8.83 -13.36 15.93
C ARG A 56 -8.26 -14.78 15.87
N SER A 57 -8.78 -15.57 14.93
CA SER A 57 -8.24 -16.84 14.47
C SER A 57 -6.96 -16.67 13.66
N ASP A 58 -6.24 -17.77 13.43
CA ASP A 58 -5.01 -17.78 12.64
C ASP A 58 -5.27 -17.35 11.18
N GLU A 59 -6.40 -17.77 10.61
CA GLU A 59 -6.81 -17.41 9.25
C GLU A 59 -7.11 -15.91 9.12
N GLU A 60 -7.80 -15.32 10.10
CA GLU A 60 -8.04 -13.88 10.15
C GLU A 60 -6.74 -13.10 10.27
N LEU A 61 -5.77 -13.57 11.06
CA LEU A 61 -4.48 -12.90 11.19
C LEU A 61 -3.67 -12.90 9.90
N VAL A 62 -3.71 -13.99 9.14
CA VAL A 62 -3.04 -14.09 7.83
C VAL A 62 -3.72 -13.19 6.80
N ARG A 63 -5.06 -13.13 6.84
CA ARG A 63 -5.83 -12.23 5.97
C ARG A 63 -5.54 -10.77 6.27
N ASP A 64 -5.62 -10.36 7.54
CA ASP A 64 -5.27 -9.01 7.98
C ASP A 64 -3.87 -8.65 7.45
N LEU A 65 -2.87 -9.52 7.63
CA LEU A 65 -1.51 -9.25 7.14
C LEU A 65 -1.44 -9.05 5.61
N ALA A 66 -2.22 -9.82 4.84
CA ALA A 66 -2.26 -9.69 3.39
C ALA A 66 -2.96 -8.39 2.96
N ASP A 67 -4.03 -8.01 3.64
CA ASP A 67 -4.77 -6.77 3.39
C ASP A 67 -3.88 -5.56 3.66
N GLU A 68 -3.21 -5.49 4.82
CA GLU A 68 -2.28 -4.40 5.14
C GLU A 68 -1.09 -4.33 4.16
N ALA A 69 -0.60 -5.47 3.68
CA ALA A 69 0.47 -5.50 2.68
C ALA A 69 -0.01 -4.95 1.33
N ALA A 70 -1.27 -5.19 0.97
CA ALA A 70 -1.89 -4.62 -0.22
C ALA A 70 -2.07 -3.10 -0.08
N ASP A 71 -2.41 -2.60 1.11
CA ASP A 71 -2.53 -1.16 1.38
C ASP A 71 -1.19 -0.43 1.29
N VAL A 72 -0.12 -1.02 1.84
CA VAL A 72 1.25 -0.50 1.66
C VAL A 72 1.65 -0.47 0.18
N LEU A 73 1.40 -1.55 -0.57
CA LEU A 73 1.68 -1.58 -2.01
C LEU A 73 0.89 -0.50 -2.76
N GLY A 74 -0.40 -0.38 -2.45
CA GLY A 74 -1.29 0.63 -3.01
C GLY A 74 -0.76 2.04 -2.77
N HIS A 75 -0.38 2.37 -1.54
CA HIS A 75 0.14 3.69 -1.21
C HIS A 75 1.53 3.98 -1.80
N VAL A 76 2.38 2.97 -2.00
CA VAL A 76 3.63 3.15 -2.77
C VAL A 76 3.32 3.55 -4.22
N LEU A 77 2.35 2.89 -4.85
CA LEU A 77 1.94 3.20 -6.23
C LEU A 77 1.26 4.56 -6.32
N LEU A 78 0.39 4.91 -5.37
CA LEU A 78 -0.24 6.24 -5.27
C LEU A 78 0.80 7.34 -5.10
N PHE A 79 1.77 7.13 -4.20
CA PHE A 79 2.86 8.08 -3.99
C PHE A 79 3.70 8.28 -5.26
N ALA A 80 4.05 7.19 -5.95
CA ALA A 80 4.77 7.28 -7.22
C ALA A 80 3.96 8.02 -8.29
N HIS A 81 2.67 7.70 -8.42
CA HIS A 81 1.76 8.32 -9.39
C HIS A 81 1.57 9.82 -9.11
N ARG A 82 1.37 10.21 -7.84
CA ARG A 82 1.20 11.61 -7.44
C ARG A 82 2.41 12.49 -7.76
N ASN A 83 3.61 11.91 -7.74
CA ASN A 83 4.88 12.59 -7.95
C ASN A 83 5.48 12.35 -9.36
N ASP A 84 4.68 11.82 -10.29
CA ASP A 84 5.10 11.53 -11.68
C ASP A 84 6.38 10.67 -11.78
N LEU A 85 6.54 9.70 -10.87
CA LEU A 85 7.71 8.82 -10.82
C LEU A 85 7.54 7.59 -11.72
N ASP A 86 8.48 7.38 -12.65
CA ASP A 86 8.55 6.14 -13.43
C ASP A 86 9.13 4.99 -12.59
N LEU A 87 8.25 4.32 -11.86
CA LEU A 87 8.62 3.21 -10.98
C LEU A 87 9.12 1.99 -11.76
N SER A 88 8.58 1.72 -12.96
CA SER A 88 9.06 0.64 -13.84
C SER A 88 10.54 0.86 -14.23
N ALA A 89 10.89 2.07 -14.68
CA ALA A 89 12.27 2.41 -15.00
C ALA A 89 13.18 2.42 -13.78
N ALA A 90 12.68 2.87 -12.62
CA ALA A 90 13.43 2.84 -11.37
C ALA A 90 13.75 1.40 -10.93
N ILE A 91 12.79 0.48 -11.04
CA ILE A 91 12.99 -0.95 -10.76
C ILE A 91 14.02 -1.55 -11.73
N LYS A 92 13.87 -1.32 -13.04
CA LYS A 92 14.83 -1.81 -14.04
C LYS A 92 16.24 -1.34 -13.76
N ARG A 93 16.41 -0.06 -13.43
CA ARG A 93 17.72 0.55 -13.13
C ARG A 93 18.34 0.02 -11.84
N LYS A 94 17.55 -0.16 -10.78
CA LYS A 94 18.06 -0.51 -9.43
C LYS A 94 18.13 -2.00 -9.15
N TRP A 95 17.18 -2.78 -9.69
CA TRP A 95 16.99 -4.20 -9.42
C TRP A 95 17.24 -5.09 -10.64
N LEU A 96 17.54 -4.51 -11.81
CA LEU A 96 18.00 -5.20 -13.02
C LEU A 96 17.01 -6.21 -13.64
N PHE A 97 15.72 -6.13 -13.32
CA PHE A 97 14.65 -6.89 -13.97
C PHE A 97 13.53 -5.97 -14.49
N GLN A 98 12.71 -6.47 -15.42
CA GLN A 98 11.55 -5.72 -15.94
C GLN A 98 10.26 -6.22 -15.29
N PRO A 99 9.48 -5.36 -14.61
CA PRO A 99 8.23 -5.78 -13.96
C PRO A 99 7.12 -6.15 -14.96
N GLU A 100 7.26 -5.77 -16.24
CA GLU A 100 6.25 -5.98 -17.28
C GLU A 100 6.41 -7.30 -18.06
N GLN A 101 7.48 -8.07 -17.81
CA GLN A 101 7.81 -9.29 -18.54
C GLN A 101 7.53 -10.59 -17.76
N ALA A 102 6.56 -10.57 -16.83
CA ALA A 102 6.10 -11.77 -16.14
C ALA A 102 5.04 -12.52 -16.95
#